data_AF-A0A1G6KDA4-F1
#
_entry.id   AF-A0A1G6KDA4-F1
#
_cell.length_a   1.000
_cell.length_b   1.000
_cell.length_c   1.000
_cell.angle_alpha   90.00
_cell.angle_beta   90.00
_cell.angle_gamma   90.00
#
_symmetry.space_group_name_H-M   'P 1'
#
loop_
_entity.id
_entity.type
_entity.pdbx_description
1 polymer ?
#
loop_
_entity_poly.entity_id
_entity_poly.type
_entity_poly.pdbx_seq_one_letter_code
_entity_poly.pdbx_strand_id
1 'polypeptide(L)'
;MASNALVQTRIDADVKEKATEVLENMGLTVSDAVRILLTRTANEGMLPLELVSNSQAYDSWFREKVHQALADTRPGLDDSEVEAHFAQRRAAALRKATGRKR
;
A
#
# COMPACT_ATOMS: atom_id res chain seq x y z
N MET A 1 -15.51 -4.62 29.81
CA MET A 1 -15.15 -3.21 30.05
C MET A 1 -14.70 -2.63 28.73
N ALA A 2 -15.29 -1.53 28.24
CA ALA A 2 -14.79 -0.88 27.04
C ALA A 2 -13.39 -0.29 27.36
N SER A 3 -12.36 -0.86 26.76
CA SER A 3 -10.97 -0.44 26.96
C SER A 3 -10.71 0.87 26.21
N ASN A 4 -10.92 2.00 26.88
CA ASN A 4 -10.66 3.33 26.32
C ASN A 4 -9.26 3.82 26.72
N ALA A 5 -8.23 3.29 26.07
CA ALA A 5 -6.87 3.80 26.22
C ALA A 5 -6.71 5.12 25.45
N LEU A 6 -6.22 6.16 26.12
CA LEU A 6 -5.96 7.47 25.50
C LEU A 6 -4.55 7.51 24.90
N VAL A 7 -4.44 8.05 23.69
CA VAL A 7 -3.16 8.34 23.04
C VAL A 7 -3.00 9.86 22.96
N GLN A 8 -1.91 10.38 23.54
CA GLN A 8 -1.59 11.81 23.52
C GLN A 8 -0.17 12.00 23.00
N THR A 9 -0.03 12.81 21.94
CA THR A 9 1.26 13.11 21.30
C THR A 9 1.38 14.62 21.08
N ARG A 10 2.60 15.15 21.25
CA ARG A 10 2.89 16.55 20.93
C ARG A 10 3.14 16.70 19.43
N ILE A 11 2.53 17.71 18.84
CA ILE A 11 2.70 18.09 17.45
C ILE A 11 2.66 19.61 17.35
N ASP A 12 3.32 20.14 16.32
CA ASP A 12 3.21 21.55 15.97
C ASP A 12 1.75 21.93 15.64
N ALA A 13 1.34 23.13 16.06
CA ALA A 13 -0.04 23.59 15.92
C ALA A 13 -0.45 23.73 14.44
N ASP A 14 0.43 24.27 13.60
CA ASP A 14 0.15 24.47 12.18
C ASP A 14 0.06 23.12 11.46
N VAL A 15 0.87 22.15 11.87
CA VAL A 15 0.80 20.79 11.34
C VAL A 15 -0.52 20.12 11.72
N LYS A 16 -0.97 20.27 12.97
CA LYS A 16 -2.26 19.74 13.42
C LYS A 16 -3.41 20.31 12.61
N GLU A 17 -3.41 21.62 12.37
CA GLU A 17 -4.48 22.28 11.62
C GLU A 17 -4.53 21.79 10.17
N LYS A 18 -3.40 21.80 9.47
CA LYS A 18 -3.30 21.27 8.09
C LYS A 18 -3.70 19.80 7.99
N ALA A 19 -3.25 18.97 8.92
CA ALA A 19 -3.62 17.56 8.94
C ALA A 19 -5.12 17.35 9.17
N THR A 20 -5.75 18.22 9.97
CA THR A 20 -7.20 18.18 10.22
C THR A 20 -7.97 18.47 8.94
N GLU A 21 -7.63 19.54 8.23
CA GLU A 21 -8.27 19.92 6.96
C GLU A 21 -8.13 18.82 5.89
N VAL A 22 -6.93 18.26 5.73
CA VAL A 22 -6.69 17.20 4.74
C VAL A 22 -7.51 15.94 5.05
N LEU A 23 -7.56 15.52 6.31
CA LEU A 23 -8.31 14.33 6.71
C LEU A 23 -9.82 14.55 6.62
N GLU A 24 -10.32 15.74 6.97
CA GLU A 24 -11.74 16.09 6.82
C GLU A 24 -12.20 16.04 5.37
N ASN A 25 -11.37 16.52 4.42
CA ASN A 25 -11.64 16.39 2.99
C ASN A 25 -11.72 14.93 2.52
N MET A 26 -11.14 13.99 3.27
CA MET A 26 -11.23 12.54 3.05
C MET A 26 -12.37 11.87 3.86
N GLY A 27 -13.15 12.64 4.63
CA GLY A 27 -14.22 12.13 5.48
C GLY A 27 -13.75 11.44 6.76
N LEU A 28 -12.53 11.74 7.23
CA LEU A 28 -11.92 11.14 8.42
C LEU A 28 -11.56 12.20 9.44
N THR A 29 -11.70 11.89 10.73
CA THR A 29 -11.10 12.71 11.78
C THR A 29 -9.65 12.30 12.05
N VAL A 30 -8.86 13.18 12.65
CA VAL A 30 -7.51 12.85 13.15
C VAL A 30 -7.55 11.60 14.05
N SER A 31 -8.57 11.50 14.90
CA SER A 31 -8.76 10.35 15.80
C SER A 31 -9.04 9.05 15.05
N ASP A 32 -9.76 9.08 13.92
CA ASP A 32 -10.01 7.90 13.09
C ASP A 32 -8.72 7.43 12.44
N ALA A 33 -7.94 8.35 11.86
CA ALA A 33 -6.66 8.05 11.24
C ALA A 33 -5.68 7.41 12.24
N VAL A 34 -5.57 7.97 13.45
CA VAL A 34 -4.71 7.42 14.52
C VAL A 34 -5.21 6.05 14.99
N ARG A 35 -6.52 5.85 15.13
CA ARG A 35 -7.10 4.53 15.49
C ARG A 35 -6.76 3.48 14.43
N ILE A 36 -6.97 3.77 13.15
CA ILE A 36 -6.66 2.85 12.05
C ILE A 36 -5.17 2.51 12.05
N LEU A 37 -4.29 3.52 12.14
CA LEU A 37 -2.84 3.33 12.16
C LEU A 37 -2.41 2.39 13.28
N LEU A 38 -2.83 2.66 14.52
CA LEU A 38 -2.41 1.88 15.69
C LEU A 38 -3.03 0.48 15.71
N THR A 39 -4.29 0.32 15.31
CA THR A 39 -4.95 -0.99 15.22
C THR A 39 -4.28 -1.87 14.18
N ARG A 40 -4.01 -1.34 12.98
CA ARG A 40 -3.32 -2.11 11.93
C ARG A 40 -1.89 -2.45 12.33
N THR A 41 -1.15 -1.50 12.91
CA THR A 41 0.21 -1.77 13.40
C THR A 41 0.22 -2.87 14.46
N ALA A 42 -0.74 -2.87 15.39
CA ALA A 42 -0.84 -3.89 16.43
C ALA A 42 -1.20 -5.28 15.88
N ASN A 43 -2.04 -5.35 14.85
CA ASN A 43 -2.51 -6.63 14.29
C ASN A 43 -1.57 -7.21 13.21
N GLU A 44 -0.97 -6.34 12.40
CA GLU A 44 -0.14 -6.72 11.24
C GLU A 44 1.36 -6.74 11.57
N GLY A 45 1.76 -6.15 12.69
CA GLY A 45 3.17 -6.11 13.14
C GLY A 45 4.06 -5.20 12.30
N MET A 46 3.49 -4.37 11.43
CA MET A 46 4.20 -3.44 10.57
C MET A 46 3.43 -2.12 10.42
N LEU A 47 4.16 -1.03 10.16
CA LEU A 47 3.53 0.26 9.87
C LEU A 47 2.86 0.22 8.48
N PRO A 48 1.60 0.65 8.35
CA PRO A 48 0.88 0.65 7.08
C PRO A 48 1.41 1.75 6.13
N LEU A 49 2.29 1.37 5.20
CA LEU A 49 2.94 2.27 4.22
C LEU A 49 1.97 2.98 3.25
N GLU A 50 0.79 2.40 3.02
CA GLU A 50 -0.27 2.99 2.18
C GLU A 50 -0.82 4.30 2.78
N LEU A 51 -0.72 4.49 4.11
CA LEU A 51 -1.07 5.75 4.77
C LEU A 51 0.10 6.76 4.78
N VAL A 52 1.31 6.31 4.41
CA VAL A 52 2.56 7.08 4.45
C VAL A 52 2.95 7.61 3.06
N SER A 53 2.36 7.04 2.00
CA SER A 53 2.72 7.33 0.62
C SER A 53 1.90 8.50 0.08
N ASN A 54 2.53 9.68 -0.02
CA ASN A 54 2.02 10.82 -0.76
C ASN A 54 1.41 10.39 -2.10
N SER A 55 0.11 10.65 -2.29
CA SER A 55 -0.62 10.21 -3.49
C SER A 55 0.06 10.66 -4.78
N GLN A 56 0.76 11.81 -4.81
CA GLN A 56 1.39 12.32 -6.02
C GLN A 56 2.48 11.39 -6.61
N ALA A 57 3.32 10.76 -5.80
CA ALA A 57 4.37 9.88 -6.32
C ALA A 57 3.77 8.58 -6.86
N TYR A 58 2.79 8.04 -6.13
CA TYR A 58 2.01 6.88 -6.56
C TYR A 58 1.22 7.19 -7.84
N ASP A 59 0.54 8.33 -7.89
CA ASP A 59 -0.27 8.77 -9.02
C ASP A 59 0.59 9.03 -10.26
N SER A 60 1.80 9.59 -10.08
CA SER A 60 2.75 9.81 -11.18
C SER A 60 3.23 8.48 -11.74
N TRP A 61 3.65 7.55 -10.87
CA TRP A 61 4.03 6.20 -11.26
C TRP A 61 2.86 5.47 -11.95
N PHE A 62 1.66 5.56 -11.40
CA PHE A 62 0.47 4.89 -11.93
C PHE A 62 0.13 5.42 -13.33
N ARG A 63 0.09 6.75 -13.51
CA ARG A 63 -0.14 7.37 -14.83
C ARG A 63 0.92 6.96 -15.84
N GLU A 64 2.19 6.93 -15.44
CA GLU A 64 3.28 6.49 -16.31
C GLU A 64 3.07 5.03 -16.76
N LYS A 65 2.68 4.14 -15.84
CA LYS A 65 2.40 2.73 -16.17
C LYS A 65 1.17 2.54 -17.06
N VAL A 66 0.13 3.32 -16.86
CA VAL A 66 -1.05 3.31 -17.74
C VAL A 66 -0.68 3.80 -19.14
N HIS A 67 0.07 4.90 -19.26
CA HIS A 67 0.54 5.38 -20.56
C HIS A 67 1.45 4.36 -21.27
N GLN A 68 2.35 3.71 -20.55
CA GLN A 68 3.18 2.63 -21.10
C GLN A 68 2.33 1.48 -21.64
N ALA A 69 1.28 1.07 -20.90
CA ALA A 69 0.38 0.00 -21.34
C ALA A 69 -0.45 0.39 -22.57
N LEU A 70 -0.95 1.62 -22.64
CA LEU A 70 -1.70 2.12 -23.81
C LEU A 70 -0.83 2.30 -25.05
N ALA A 71 0.46 2.61 -24.86
CA ALA A 71 1.42 2.74 -25.96
C ALA A 71 2.01 1.38 -26.41
N ASP A 72 1.74 0.29 -25.68
CA ASP A 72 2.23 -1.03 -26.01
C ASP A 72 1.49 -1.60 -27.23
N THR A 73 2.23 -1.81 -28.32
CA THR A 73 1.68 -2.35 -29.58
C THR A 73 1.77 -3.86 -29.68
N ARG A 74 2.22 -4.55 -28.63
CA ARG A 74 2.30 -6.01 -28.62
C ARG A 74 0.88 -6.62 -28.71
N PRO A 75 0.72 -7.76 -29.40
CA PRO A 75 -0.56 -8.44 -29.45
C PRO A 75 -0.98 -8.90 -28.06
N GLY A 76 -2.28 -8.91 -27.80
CA GLY A 76 -2.85 -9.54 -26.62
C GLY A 76 -2.44 -11.01 -26.55
N LEU A 77 -2.17 -11.48 -25.33
CA LEU A 77 -1.87 -12.88 -25.06
C LEU A 77 -3.13 -13.60 -24.61
N ASP A 78 -3.23 -14.89 -24.93
CA ASP A 78 -4.30 -15.72 -24.40
C ASP A 78 -4.07 -16.01 -22.91
N ASP A 79 -5.14 -16.01 -22.12
CA ASP A 79 -5.08 -16.21 -20.67
C ASP A 79 -4.40 -17.54 -20.30
N SER A 80 -4.65 -18.60 -21.09
CA SER A 80 -4.08 -19.92 -20.84
C SER A 80 -2.55 -19.96 -21.05
N GLU A 81 -2.04 -19.18 -22.00
CA GLU A 81 -0.61 -19.04 -22.27
C GLU A 81 0.09 -18.25 -21.16
N VAL A 82 -0.57 -17.19 -20.67
CA VAL A 82 -0.09 -16.37 -19.54
C VAL A 82 -0.01 -17.22 -18.27
N GLU A 83 -1.06 -17.98 -17.94
CA GLU A 83 -1.07 -18.87 -16.78
C GLU A 83 0.02 -19.93 -16.84
N ALA A 84 0.17 -20.59 -18.00
CA ALA A 84 1.23 -21.58 -18.20
C ALA A 84 2.63 -20.96 -18.00
N HIS A 85 2.87 -19.76 -18.55
CA HIS A 85 4.13 -19.04 -18.39
C HIS A 85 4.43 -18.71 -16.92
N PHE A 86 3.46 -18.15 -16.20
CA PHE A 86 3.66 -17.79 -14.80
C PHE A 86 3.76 -19.02 -13.89
N ALA A 87 3.05 -20.11 -14.18
CA ALA A 87 3.20 -21.39 -13.46
C ALA A 87 4.64 -21.93 -13.58
N GLN A 88 5.23 -21.89 -14.77
CA GLN A 88 6.62 -22.28 -14.99
C GLN A 88 7.59 -21.39 -14.20
N ARG A 89 7.39 -20.06 -14.22
CA ARG A 89 8.22 -19.11 -13.45
C ARG A 89 8.13 -19.35 -11.95
N ARG A 90 6.93 -19.60 -11.40
CA ARG A 90 6.73 -19.94 -9.99
C ARG A 90 7.46 -21.23 -9.62
N ALA A 91 7.33 -22.28 -10.42
CA ALA A 91 8.01 -23.56 -10.20
C ALA A 91 9.55 -23.42 -10.22
N ALA A 92 10.09 -22.62 -11.16
CA ALA A 92 11.52 -22.33 -11.23
C ALA A 92 12.02 -21.53 -10.01
N ALA A 93 11.28 -20.53 -9.57
CA ALA A 93 11.60 -19.75 -8.38
C ALA A 93 11.63 -20.62 -7.11
N LEU A 94 10.65 -21.53 -6.95
CA LEU A 94 10.61 -22.49 -5.85
C LEU A 94 11.81 -23.42 -5.85
N ARG A 95 12.20 -23.97 -7.01
CA ARG A 95 13.41 -24.81 -7.14
C ARG A 95 14.69 -24.06 -6.78
N LYS A 96 14.79 -22.78 -7.15
CA LYS A 96 15.94 -21.92 -6.78
C LYS A 96 15.97 -21.63 -5.29
N ALA A 97 14.81 -21.40 -4.66
CA ALA A 97 14.71 -21.15 -3.23
C ALA A 97 15.04 -22.40 -2.39
N THR A 98 14.64 -23.59 -2.84
CA THR A 98 14.98 -24.85 -2.17
C THR A 98 16.43 -25.27 -2.39
N GLY A 99 17.01 -25.00 -3.56
CA GLY A 99 18.44 -25.24 -3.84
C GLY A 99 19.40 -24.31 -3.07
N ARG A 100 18.95 -23.12 -2.64
CA ARG A 100 19.74 -22.16 -1.85
C ARG A 100 19.77 -22.48 -0.34
N LYS A 101 18.99 -23.47 0.10
CA LYS A 101 18.94 -23.96 1.51
C LYS A 101 19.87 -25.16 1.78
N ARG A 102 20.77 -25.51 0.85
CA ARG A 102 21.81 -26.53 1.03
C ARG A 102 23.19 -25.92 0.99
#